data_AF-I2GYR7-F1
#
_entry.id   AF-I2GYR7-F1
#
_cell.length_a   1.000
_cell.length_b   1.000
_cell.length_c   1.000
_cell.angle_alpha   90.00
_cell.angle_beta   90.00
_cell.angle_gamma   90.00
#
_symmetry.space_group_name_H-M   'P 1'
#
loop_
_entity.id
_entity.type
_entity.pdbx_description
1 polymer ?
#
loop_
_entity_poly.entity_id
_entity_poly.type
_entity_poly.pdbx_seq_one_letter_code
_entity_poly.pdbx_strand_id
1 'polypeptide(L)'
;MNNIARKLLREWKYLIRHSPESQKLFFLKPQDSDIHLWHLVLSHPQTGMEIYLVLYINIDELRDIKRNNFNSHGHAFNNNGVNSNSIIMRCITPNLICPINKNISVTHLRVLLKENGFNGLIHFLWSKFFDPINDTRFCTNNNIQKLCKLGYIWNRTMSRSFRSLFPEIIGTLQQGDYLFVKEYSKRLRMDINNDIFGTCNVSTDYNNDINTSTMNTSIEIPCLSTNPSDILACDSTPSQPLFSNNFGQKRLQHDDSTNTFNKNKRSRNS
;
A
#
# COMPACT_ATOMS: atom_id res chain seq x y z
N MET A 1 -19.14 -3.67 -16.92
CA MET A 1 -17.92 -4.14 -16.24
C MET A 1 -16.71 -3.63 -17.01
N ASN A 2 -15.82 -2.92 -16.33
CA ASN A 2 -14.66 -2.23 -16.92
C ASN A 2 -13.70 -3.22 -17.59
N ASN A 3 -13.30 -2.96 -18.84
CA ASN A 3 -12.54 -3.91 -19.67
C ASN A 3 -11.15 -4.21 -19.08
N ILE A 4 -10.51 -3.19 -18.50
CA ILE A 4 -9.18 -3.32 -17.88
C ILE A 4 -9.19 -4.25 -16.66
N ALA A 5 -10.21 -4.19 -15.80
CA ALA A 5 -10.26 -4.99 -14.58
C ALA A 5 -10.31 -6.49 -14.92
N ARG A 6 -11.03 -6.85 -15.99
CA ARG A 6 -11.05 -8.23 -16.50
C ARG A 6 -9.70 -8.63 -17.10
N LYS A 7 -9.05 -7.73 -17.86
CA LYS A 7 -7.69 -7.97 -18.41
C LYS A 7 -6.70 -8.24 -17.27
N LEU A 8 -6.66 -7.37 -16.27
CA LEU A 8 -5.80 -7.49 -15.08
C LEU A 8 -6.06 -8.77 -14.30
N LEU A 9 -7.33 -9.17 -14.10
CA LEU A 9 -7.65 -10.45 -13.47
C LEU A 9 -7.19 -11.66 -14.28
N ARG A 10 -7.27 -11.61 -15.62
CA ARG A 10 -6.75 -12.69 -16.50
C ARG A 10 -5.23 -12.78 -16.40
N GLU A 11 -4.54 -11.65 -16.46
CA GLU A 11 -3.08 -11.60 -16.31
C GLU A 11 -2.62 -12.09 -14.94
N TRP A 12 -3.29 -11.65 -13.86
CA TRP A 12 -3.00 -12.15 -12.52
C TRP A 12 -3.12 -13.67 -12.44
N LYS A 13 -4.22 -14.25 -12.93
CA LYS A 13 -4.40 -15.72 -12.96
C LYS A 13 -3.31 -16.40 -13.77
N TYR A 14 -2.88 -15.80 -14.88
CA TYR A 14 -1.79 -16.32 -15.69
C TYR A 14 -0.47 -16.29 -14.92
N LEU A 15 -0.10 -15.15 -14.32
CA LEU A 15 1.14 -14.97 -13.56
C LEU A 15 1.23 -15.95 -12.39
N ILE A 16 0.14 -16.14 -11.63
CA ILE A 16 0.14 -17.06 -10.49
C ILE A 16 0.32 -18.53 -10.92
N ARG A 17 -0.18 -18.92 -12.08
CA ARG A 17 -0.06 -20.31 -12.58
C ARG A 17 1.29 -20.63 -13.20
N HIS A 18 1.97 -19.63 -13.77
CA HIS A 18 3.19 -19.83 -14.56
C HIS A 18 4.45 -19.25 -13.90
N SER A 19 4.34 -18.67 -12.70
CA SER A 19 5.50 -18.19 -11.95
C SER A 19 6.19 -19.36 -11.26
N PRO A 20 7.47 -19.66 -11.58
CA PRO A 20 8.21 -20.73 -10.92
C PRO A 20 8.43 -20.37 -9.45
N GLU A 21 8.13 -21.32 -8.54
CA GLU A 21 8.20 -21.08 -7.09
C GLU A 21 9.62 -20.76 -6.60
N SER A 22 10.65 -21.27 -7.27
CA SER A 22 12.04 -21.16 -6.82
C SER A 22 12.64 -19.75 -6.90
N GLN A 23 12.00 -18.81 -7.63
CA GLN A 23 12.50 -17.44 -7.81
C GLN A 23 11.36 -16.42 -7.84
N LYS A 24 10.42 -16.55 -6.91
CA LYS A 24 9.25 -15.69 -6.89
C LYS A 24 9.61 -14.28 -6.38
N LEU A 25 9.88 -13.37 -7.32
CA LEU A 25 10.21 -11.97 -7.04
C LEU A 25 9.03 -11.17 -6.46
N PHE A 26 7.81 -11.68 -6.58
CA PHE A 26 6.62 -10.98 -6.10
C PHE A 26 5.43 -11.89 -5.79
N PHE A 27 4.53 -11.40 -4.96
CA PHE A 27 3.20 -11.95 -4.72
C PHE A 27 2.15 -10.89 -5.02
N LEU A 28 1.17 -11.22 -5.86
CA LEU A 28 0.08 -10.33 -6.23
C LEU A 28 -1.26 -10.99 -5.90
N LYS A 29 -2.17 -10.29 -5.22
CA LYS A 29 -3.55 -10.73 -4.98
C LYS A 29 -4.52 -9.55 -5.09
N PRO A 30 -5.69 -9.71 -5.74
CA PRO A 30 -6.76 -8.71 -5.68
C PRO A 30 -7.38 -8.68 -4.28
N GLN A 31 -7.98 -7.56 -3.91
CA GLN A 31 -8.86 -7.47 -2.73
C GLN A 31 -10.23 -8.07 -3.05
N ASP A 32 -10.75 -8.94 -2.18
CA ASP A 32 -12.01 -9.65 -2.43
C ASP A 32 -13.22 -8.72 -2.62
N SER A 33 -13.25 -7.62 -1.87
CA SER A 33 -14.35 -6.66 -1.88
C SER A 33 -14.22 -5.56 -2.95
N ASP A 34 -13.05 -5.40 -3.59
CA ASP A 34 -12.80 -4.32 -4.54
C ASP A 34 -11.80 -4.74 -5.63
N ILE A 35 -12.30 -4.87 -6.85
CA ILE A 35 -11.52 -5.27 -8.04
C ILE A 35 -10.47 -4.22 -8.46
N HIS A 36 -10.57 -2.99 -7.97
CA HIS A 36 -9.60 -1.93 -8.23
C HIS A 36 -8.46 -1.94 -7.23
N LEU A 37 -8.59 -2.64 -6.11
CA LEU A 37 -7.58 -2.70 -5.06
C LEU A 37 -6.78 -3.99 -5.16
N TRP A 38 -5.45 -3.85 -5.19
CA TRP A 38 -4.50 -4.94 -5.36
C TRP A 38 -3.43 -4.88 -4.30
N HIS A 39 -3.04 -6.05 -3.82
CA HIS A 39 -2.00 -6.25 -2.82
C HIS A 39 -0.79 -6.85 -3.51
N LEU A 40 0.35 -6.17 -3.41
CA LEU A 40 1.60 -6.56 -4.04
C LEU A 40 2.69 -6.64 -2.99
N VAL A 41 3.35 -7.79 -2.88
CA VAL A 41 4.58 -7.96 -2.11
C VAL A 41 5.70 -8.13 -3.11
N LEU A 42 6.73 -7.29 -3.03
CA LEU A 42 7.96 -7.43 -3.80
C LEU A 42 9.03 -8.03 -2.87
N SER A 43 9.82 -8.97 -3.39
CA SER A 43 10.83 -9.67 -2.61
C SER A 43 12.18 -9.63 -3.32
N HIS A 44 13.23 -9.36 -2.55
CA HIS A 44 14.60 -9.39 -3.03
C HIS A 44 15.25 -10.75 -2.71
N PRO A 45 15.66 -11.54 -3.71
CA PRO A 45 16.00 -12.95 -3.49
C PRO A 45 17.26 -13.16 -2.64
N GLN A 46 18.23 -12.25 -2.69
CA GLN A 46 19.50 -12.40 -1.97
C GLN A 46 19.43 -11.91 -0.52
N THR A 47 18.67 -10.84 -0.26
CA THR A 47 18.63 -10.18 1.06
C THR A 47 17.41 -10.59 1.89
N GLY A 48 16.42 -11.23 1.26
CA GLY A 48 15.13 -11.51 1.88
C GLY A 48 14.30 -10.26 2.19
N MET A 49 14.68 -9.10 1.65
CA MET A 49 13.94 -7.86 1.84
C MET A 49 12.57 -7.96 1.17
N GLU A 50 11.55 -7.49 1.86
CA GLU A 50 10.18 -7.47 1.36
C GLU A 50 9.60 -6.06 1.40
N ILE A 51 8.87 -5.69 0.36
CA ILE A 51 8.12 -4.43 0.28
C ILE A 51 6.66 -4.76 0.00
N TYR A 52 5.78 -4.44 0.95
CA TYR A 52 4.34 -4.61 0.82
C TYR A 52 3.67 -3.31 0.38
N LEU A 53 3.00 -3.37 -0.76
CA LEU A 53 2.31 -2.29 -1.44
C LEU A 53 0.82 -2.60 -1.56
N VAL A 54 0.03 -1.53 -1.52
CA VAL A 54 -1.37 -1.55 -1.93
C VAL A 54 -1.51 -0.65 -3.15
N LEU A 55 -2.05 -1.19 -4.24
CA LEU A 55 -2.27 -0.49 -5.50
C LEU A 55 -3.76 -0.32 -5.73
N TYR A 56 -4.21 0.92 -5.92
CA TYR A 56 -5.53 1.23 -6.44
C TYR A 56 -5.41 1.58 -7.92
N ILE A 57 -6.06 0.79 -8.78
CA ILE A 57 -6.00 0.90 -10.24
C ILE A 57 -7.41 1.16 -10.77
N ASN A 58 -7.66 2.41 -11.14
CA ASN A 58 -8.87 2.79 -11.86
C ASN A 58 -8.47 3.30 -13.25
N ILE A 59 -8.80 2.56 -14.30
CA ILE A 59 -8.54 2.94 -15.68
C ILE A 59 -9.83 2.71 -16.48
N ASP A 60 -10.34 3.74 -17.12
CA ASP A 60 -11.50 3.72 -17.99
C ASP A 60 -11.01 3.82 -19.46
N GLU A 61 -10.98 2.67 -20.15
CA GLU A 61 -10.52 2.56 -21.55
C GLU A 61 -11.49 3.22 -22.55
N LEU A 62 -12.78 3.29 -22.23
CA LEU A 62 -13.82 3.77 -23.15
C LEU A 62 -13.73 5.27 -23.42
N ARG A 63 -13.12 6.05 -22.52
CA ARG A 63 -12.95 7.50 -22.70
C ARG A 63 -11.77 7.87 -23.59
N ASP A 64 -10.73 7.03 -23.62
CA ASP A 64 -9.55 7.29 -24.44
C ASP A 64 -9.87 7.14 -25.94
N ILE A 65 -10.72 6.16 -26.30
CA ILE A 65 -11.18 5.96 -27.68
C ILE A 65 -12.10 7.11 -28.14
N LYS A 66 -13.00 7.59 -27.27
CA LYS A 66 -13.90 8.70 -27.61
C LYS A 66 -13.16 10.04 -27.79
N ARG A 67 -12.10 10.31 -27.02
CA ARG A 67 -11.26 11.50 -27.21
C ARG A 67 -10.51 11.47 -28.55
N ASN A 68 -10.01 10.31 -28.96
CA ASN A 68 -9.29 10.19 -30.23
C ASN A 68 -10.21 10.30 -31.46
N ASN A 69 -11.49 9.93 -31.33
CA ASN A 69 -12.45 9.98 -32.44
C ASN A 69 -13.21 11.31 -32.58
N PHE A 70 -13.25 12.17 -31.56
CA PHE A 70 -14.01 13.44 -31.60
C PHE A 70 -13.17 14.69 -31.95
N ASN A 71 -11.86 14.54 -32.22
CA ASN A 71 -11.01 15.66 -32.64
C ASN A 71 -11.17 16.04 -34.12
N SER A 72 -12.27 15.64 -34.77
CA SER A 72 -12.53 15.88 -36.18
C SER A 72 -13.90 16.46 -36.49
N HIS A 73 -14.53 17.25 -35.60
CA HIS A 73 -15.39 18.43 -35.90
C HIS A 73 -16.29 18.80 -34.70
N GLY A 74 -16.16 20.03 -34.18
CA GLY A 74 -17.27 20.80 -33.58
C GLY A 74 -17.58 20.64 -32.08
N HIS A 75 -17.45 21.75 -31.35
CA HIS A 75 -18.10 22.13 -30.07
C HIS A 75 -18.07 21.14 -28.89
N ALA A 76 -17.01 21.23 -28.10
CA ALA A 76 -16.92 20.64 -26.77
C ALA A 76 -17.83 21.37 -25.75
N PHE A 77 -18.96 20.76 -25.41
CA PHE A 77 -19.67 21.08 -24.18
C PHE A 77 -18.85 20.59 -22.97
N ASN A 78 -18.66 21.49 -22.01
CA ASN A 78 -18.03 21.28 -20.71
C ASN A 78 -18.60 20.03 -20.01
N ASN A 79 -17.85 18.94 -20.03
CA ASN A 79 -17.99 17.89 -19.04
C ASN A 79 -16.72 17.89 -18.22
N ASN A 80 -16.81 18.45 -17.00
CA ASN A 80 -15.86 18.28 -15.89
C ASN A 80 -15.85 16.83 -15.40
N GLY A 81 -15.73 15.87 -16.32
CA GLY A 81 -15.47 14.47 -16.02
C GLY A 81 -14.03 14.36 -15.57
N VAL A 82 -13.81 14.55 -14.27
CA VAL A 82 -12.55 14.29 -13.57
C VAL A 82 -11.90 13.05 -14.19
N ASN A 83 -10.67 13.21 -14.70
CA ASN A 83 -9.93 12.17 -15.39
C ASN A 83 -9.86 10.91 -14.49
N SER A 84 -10.70 9.91 -14.77
CA SER A 84 -10.91 8.73 -13.92
C SER A 84 -9.81 7.67 -14.03
N ASN A 85 -8.72 8.00 -14.71
CA ASN A 85 -7.59 7.10 -14.94
C ASN A 85 -6.50 7.43 -13.93
N SER A 86 -6.51 6.73 -12.79
CA SER A 86 -5.58 6.93 -11.69
C SER A 86 -4.98 5.61 -11.24
N ILE A 87 -3.66 5.63 -11.01
CA ILE A 87 -2.99 4.57 -10.27
C ILE A 87 -2.41 5.20 -9.01
N ILE A 88 -2.86 4.72 -7.86
CA ILE A 88 -2.40 5.19 -6.56
C ILE A 88 -1.71 4.02 -5.86
N MET A 89 -0.49 4.24 -5.41
CA MET A 89 0.29 3.29 -4.64
C MET A 89 0.37 3.76 -3.19
N ARG A 90 0.23 2.84 -2.25
CA ARG A 90 0.53 3.08 -0.83
C ARG A 90 1.53 2.04 -0.37
N CYS A 91 2.71 2.48 0.07
CA CYS A 91 3.71 1.60 0.64
C CYS A 91 3.42 1.37 2.14
N ILE A 92 3.32 0.11 2.54
CA ILE A 92 2.98 -0.26 3.93
C ILE A 92 4.24 -0.60 4.73
N THR A 93 5.30 -1.05 4.05
CA THR A 93 6.56 -1.45 4.69
C THR A 93 7.51 -0.26 4.82
N PRO A 94 8.21 -0.11 5.96
CA PRO A 94 9.33 0.83 6.07
C PRO A 94 10.35 0.59 4.95
N ASN A 95 10.75 1.65 4.28
CA ASN A 95 11.65 1.60 3.11
C ASN A 95 12.32 2.98 2.91
N LEU A 96 13.26 3.07 1.96
CA LEU A 96 14.05 4.28 1.71
C LEU A 96 13.45 5.23 0.66
N ILE A 97 12.42 4.82 -0.07
CA ILE A 97 12.00 5.46 -1.33
C ILE A 97 10.66 6.16 -1.18
N CYS A 98 9.73 5.50 -0.51
CA CYS A 98 8.34 5.92 -0.40
C CYS A 98 7.97 6.15 1.07
N PRO A 99 7.29 7.26 1.41
CA PRO A 99 6.76 7.45 2.75
C PRO A 99 5.74 6.36 3.11
N ILE A 100 5.85 5.85 4.33
CA ILE A 100 5.00 4.76 4.83
C ILE A 100 3.55 5.24 5.03
N ASN A 101 2.59 4.42 4.60
CA ASN A 101 1.15 4.65 4.72
C ASN A 101 0.64 5.95 4.07
N LYS A 102 1.42 6.56 3.17
CA LYS A 102 0.99 7.70 2.37
C LYS A 102 0.59 7.26 0.96
N ASN A 103 -0.40 7.93 0.40
CA ASN A 103 -0.83 7.71 -0.97
C ASN A 103 0.13 8.43 -1.93
N ILE A 104 0.62 7.70 -2.93
CA ILE A 104 1.57 8.17 -3.92
C ILE A 104 0.92 7.97 -5.29
N SER A 105 0.79 9.05 -6.06
CA SER A 105 0.25 8.93 -7.41
C SER A 105 1.32 8.36 -8.33
N VAL A 106 1.08 7.16 -8.85
CA VAL A 106 1.91 6.53 -9.89
C VAL A 106 1.13 6.42 -11.20
N THR A 107 0.20 7.36 -11.41
CA THR A 107 -0.69 7.41 -12.58
C THR A 107 0.07 7.54 -13.91
N HIS A 108 1.29 8.08 -13.89
CA HIS A 108 2.17 8.13 -15.05
C HIS A 108 2.57 6.73 -15.55
N LEU A 109 2.58 5.70 -14.67
CA LEU A 109 2.86 4.31 -15.03
C LEU A 109 1.69 3.60 -15.73
N ARG A 110 0.59 4.30 -16.03
CA ARG A 110 -0.54 3.74 -16.78
C ARG A 110 -0.15 3.19 -18.14
N VAL A 111 0.85 3.80 -18.80
CA VAL A 111 1.32 3.39 -20.13
C VAL A 111 1.92 1.99 -20.04
N LEU A 112 2.79 1.79 -19.05
CA LEU A 112 3.41 0.50 -18.76
C LEU A 112 2.37 -0.58 -18.45
N LEU A 113 1.33 -0.25 -17.67
CA LEU A 113 0.24 -1.20 -17.39
C LEU A 113 -0.59 -1.53 -18.64
N LYS A 114 -0.77 -0.58 -19.57
CA LYS A 114 -1.49 -0.83 -20.83
C LYS A 114 -0.70 -1.72 -21.78
N GLU A 115 0.59 -1.42 -21.94
CA GLU A 115 1.48 -2.07 -22.90
C GLU A 115 1.98 -3.45 -22.41
N ASN A 116 2.40 -3.53 -21.14
CA ASN A 116 3.07 -4.70 -20.58
C ASN A 116 2.29 -5.37 -19.43
N GLY A 117 1.10 -4.86 -19.11
CA GLY A 117 0.26 -5.46 -18.08
C GLY A 117 0.88 -5.37 -16.68
N PHE A 118 0.43 -6.26 -15.79
CA PHE A 118 1.00 -6.36 -14.45
C PHE A 118 2.49 -6.67 -14.46
N ASN A 119 2.96 -7.46 -15.42
CA ASN A 119 4.35 -7.88 -15.48
C ASN A 119 5.28 -6.67 -15.60
N GLY A 120 5.01 -5.76 -16.57
CA GLY A 120 5.81 -4.56 -16.74
C GLY A 120 5.77 -3.66 -15.51
N LEU A 121 4.57 -3.39 -14.97
CA LEU A 121 4.40 -2.55 -13.78
C LEU A 121 5.18 -3.09 -12.58
N ILE A 122 5.08 -4.40 -12.32
CA ILE A 122 5.74 -5.04 -11.19
C ILE A 122 7.26 -5.01 -11.36
N HIS A 123 7.78 -5.33 -12.54
CA HIS A 123 9.22 -5.28 -12.78
C HIS A 123 9.78 -3.87 -12.61
N PHE A 124 9.07 -2.85 -13.09
CA PHE A 124 9.48 -1.45 -12.88
C PHE A 124 9.51 -1.08 -11.40
N LEU A 125 8.46 -1.42 -10.64
CA LEU A 125 8.44 -1.14 -9.21
C LEU A 125 9.53 -1.92 -8.47
N TRP A 126 9.74 -3.19 -8.81
CA TRP A 126 10.79 -4.03 -8.25
C TRP A 126 12.17 -3.39 -8.44
N SER A 127 12.48 -2.93 -9.66
CA SER A 127 13.75 -2.25 -9.95
C SER A 127 13.89 -0.98 -9.12
N LYS A 128 12.86 -0.14 -9.05
CA LYS A 128 12.92 1.09 -8.23
C LYS A 128 13.19 0.81 -6.76
N PHE A 129 12.62 -0.26 -6.19
CA PHE A 129 12.85 -0.63 -4.80
C PHE A 129 14.19 -1.30 -4.52
N PHE A 130 14.75 -2.04 -5.48
CA PHE A 130 15.87 -2.95 -5.21
C PHE A 130 17.14 -2.70 -6.02
N ASP A 131 17.09 -1.93 -7.12
CA ASP A 131 18.30 -1.49 -7.84
C ASP A 131 19.32 -0.79 -6.92
N PRO A 132 18.91 0.07 -5.96
CA PRO A 132 19.86 0.66 -5.00
C PRO A 132 20.53 -0.39 -4.08
N ILE A 133 19.88 -1.53 -3.87
CA ILE A 133 20.33 -2.60 -2.96
C ILE A 133 21.26 -3.58 -3.70
N ASN A 134 21.13 -3.68 -5.02
CA ASN A 134 21.98 -4.51 -5.87
C ASN A 134 23.42 -4.02 -5.96
N ASP A 135 23.71 -2.76 -5.58
CA ASP A 135 25.08 -2.29 -5.44
C ASP A 135 25.72 -2.96 -4.21
N THR A 136 26.77 -3.75 -4.46
CA THR A 136 27.45 -4.61 -3.47
C THR A 136 27.92 -3.86 -2.24
N ARG A 137 28.12 -2.54 -2.34
CA ARG A 137 28.46 -1.67 -1.21
C ARG A 137 27.33 -1.52 -0.20
N PHE A 138 26.09 -1.74 -0.58
CA PHE A 138 24.92 -1.62 0.30
C PHE A 138 24.64 -2.92 1.08
N CYS A 139 24.97 -4.08 0.52
CA CYS A 139 24.71 -5.38 1.15
C CYS A 139 25.47 -5.60 2.47
N THR A 140 26.65 -4.97 2.63
CA THR A 140 27.46 -5.04 3.85
C THR A 140 27.10 -3.97 4.89
N ASN A 141 26.20 -3.05 4.55
CA ASN A 141 25.80 -1.99 5.46
C ASN A 141 24.83 -2.54 6.53
N ASN A 142 25.25 -2.51 7.79
CA ASN A 142 24.45 -2.92 8.94
C ASN A 142 23.08 -2.24 9.00
N ASN A 143 22.95 -0.99 8.54
CA ASN A 143 21.67 -0.27 8.54
C ASN A 143 20.71 -0.83 7.49
N ILE A 144 21.21 -1.23 6.32
CA ILE A 144 20.40 -1.86 5.28
C ILE A 144 19.92 -3.24 5.74
N GLN A 145 20.80 -4.05 6.35
CA GLN A 145 20.40 -5.34 6.89
C GLN A 145 19.33 -5.21 7.99
N LYS A 146 19.48 -4.21 8.87
CA LYS A 146 18.44 -3.86 9.86
C LYS A 146 17.12 -3.46 9.19
N LEU A 147 17.16 -2.69 8.10
CA LEU A 147 15.97 -2.31 7.35
C LEU A 147 15.30 -3.52 6.67
N CYS A 148 16.07 -4.41 6.05
CA CYS A 148 15.56 -5.66 5.47
C CYS A 148 14.84 -6.49 6.54
N LYS A 149 15.50 -6.69 7.69
CA LYS A 149 14.93 -7.40 8.85
C LYS A 149 13.67 -6.69 9.37
N LEU A 150 13.71 -5.35 9.47
CA LEU A 150 12.56 -4.56 9.91
C LEU A 150 11.38 -4.74 8.97
N GLY A 151 11.59 -4.65 7.65
CA GLY A 151 10.54 -4.80 6.65
C GLY A 151 9.86 -6.17 6.73
N TYR A 152 10.68 -7.23 6.87
CA TYR A 152 10.20 -8.59 7.10
C TYR A 152 9.29 -8.66 8.34
N ILE A 153 9.78 -8.24 9.51
CA ILE A 153 9.02 -8.34 10.77
C ILE A 153 7.78 -7.43 10.74
N TRP A 154 7.90 -6.24 10.16
CA TRP A 154 6.83 -5.25 10.06
C TRP A 154 5.62 -5.81 9.33
N ASN A 155 5.83 -6.46 8.18
CA ASN A 155 4.74 -7.06 7.40
C ASN A 155 3.96 -8.11 8.21
N ARG A 156 4.66 -8.85 9.07
CA ARG A 156 4.07 -9.94 9.88
C ARG A 156 3.38 -9.42 11.14
N THR A 157 3.86 -8.33 11.71
CA THR A 157 3.37 -7.81 12.99
C THR A 157 2.34 -6.70 12.82
N MET A 158 2.61 -5.72 11.95
CA MET A 158 1.81 -4.50 11.80
C MET A 158 0.73 -4.63 10.72
N SER A 159 1.00 -5.36 9.65
CA SER A 159 0.11 -5.42 8.48
C SER A 159 -0.91 -6.57 8.59
N ARG A 160 -2.12 -6.30 9.09
CA ARG A 160 -3.19 -7.32 9.21
C ARG A 160 -3.56 -7.96 7.86
N SER A 161 -3.75 -7.14 6.83
CA SER A 161 -4.09 -7.63 5.49
C SER A 161 -3.01 -8.53 4.90
N PHE A 162 -1.72 -8.24 5.16
CA PHE A 162 -0.62 -9.08 4.71
C PHE A 162 -0.78 -10.53 5.21
N ARG A 163 -1.06 -10.70 6.52
CA ARG A 163 -1.23 -12.03 7.12
C ARG A 163 -2.42 -12.79 6.57
N SER A 164 -3.53 -12.09 6.33
CA SER A 164 -4.74 -12.69 5.78
C SER A 164 -4.57 -13.08 4.32
N LEU A 165 -3.89 -12.24 3.54
CA LEU A 165 -3.79 -12.42 2.10
C LEU A 165 -2.62 -13.30 1.69
N PHE A 166 -1.50 -13.29 2.42
CA PHE A 166 -0.28 -14.03 2.05
C PHE A 166 0.17 -15.00 3.16
N PRO A 167 -0.67 -15.96 3.58
CA PRO A 167 -0.30 -16.94 4.58
C PRO A 167 0.91 -17.79 4.15
N GLU A 168 1.12 -17.98 2.84
CA GLU A 168 2.24 -18.76 2.29
C GLU A 168 3.63 -18.18 2.60
N ILE A 169 3.73 -16.88 2.90
CA ILE A 169 5.00 -16.19 3.20
C ILE A 169 5.05 -15.63 4.61
N ILE A 170 4.15 -16.05 5.51
CA ILE A 170 4.13 -15.53 6.89
C ILE A 170 5.45 -15.78 7.62
N GLY A 171 6.12 -16.89 7.35
CA GLY A 171 7.37 -17.28 8.00
C GLY A 171 7.26 -17.37 9.53
N THR A 172 8.40 -17.23 10.22
CA THR A 172 8.48 -17.30 11.68
C THR A 172 9.14 -16.04 12.24
N LEU A 173 8.67 -15.62 13.43
CA LEU A 173 9.23 -14.50 14.17
C LEU A 173 10.10 -15.02 15.31
N GLN A 174 11.21 -14.35 15.55
CA GLN A 174 12.16 -14.68 16.61
C GLN A 174 11.86 -13.87 17.88
N GLN A 175 12.43 -14.30 19.01
CA GLN A 175 12.37 -13.55 20.25
C GLN A 175 13.04 -12.17 20.05
N GLY A 176 12.38 -11.11 20.52
CA GLY A 176 12.85 -9.72 20.38
C GLY A 176 12.36 -8.98 19.13
N ASP A 177 11.84 -9.67 18.12
CA ASP A 177 11.37 -9.04 16.88
C ASP A 177 10.21 -8.04 17.12
N TYR A 178 9.30 -8.36 18.05
CA TYR A 178 8.22 -7.44 18.44
C TYR A 178 8.72 -6.17 19.13
N LEU A 179 9.78 -6.28 19.94
CA LEU A 179 10.39 -5.12 20.59
C LEU A 179 11.05 -4.22 19.54
N PHE A 180 11.74 -4.82 18.57
CA PHE A 180 12.37 -4.10 17.48
C PHE A 180 11.37 -3.26 16.67
N VAL A 181 10.21 -3.84 16.30
CA VAL A 181 9.15 -3.08 15.62
C VAL A 181 8.53 -2.01 16.52
N LYS A 182 8.32 -2.31 17.81
CA LYS A 182 7.75 -1.35 18.78
C LYS A 182 8.63 -0.12 18.93
N GLU A 183 9.95 -0.30 19.02
CA GLU A 183 10.92 0.79 19.10
C GLU A 183 10.89 1.65 17.83
N TYR A 184 10.94 1.03 16.66
CA TYR A 184 10.87 1.75 15.38
C TYR A 184 9.55 2.53 15.26
N SER A 185 8.40 1.92 15.58
CA SER A 185 7.09 2.57 15.56
C SER A 185 6.99 3.74 16.54
N LYS A 186 7.70 3.69 17.68
CA LYS A 186 7.78 4.83 18.61
C LYS A 186 8.55 5.99 17.98
N ARG A 187 9.71 5.73 17.36
CA ARG A 187 10.53 6.75 16.68
C ARG A 187 9.76 7.42 15.53
N LEU A 188 9.14 6.61 14.67
CA LEU A 188 8.33 7.11 13.55
C LEU A 188 7.22 8.07 14.00
N ARG A 189 6.59 7.83 15.16
CA ARG A 189 5.58 8.74 15.72
C ARG A 189 6.16 10.04 16.28
N MET A 190 7.38 10.01 16.78
CA MET A 190 8.06 11.21 17.27
C MET A 190 8.47 12.11 16.11
N ASP A 191 8.99 11.53 15.03
CA ASP A 191 9.44 12.29 13.84
C ASP A 191 8.25 12.99 13.16
N ILE A 192 7.12 12.30 12.99
CA ILE A 192 5.89 12.88 12.42
C ILE A 192 5.37 14.08 13.24
N ASN A 193 5.54 14.05 14.58
CA ASN A 193 5.08 15.14 15.43
C ASN A 193 6.01 16.36 15.38
N ASN A 194 7.29 16.17 15.02
CA ASN A 194 8.27 17.23 14.92
C ASN A 194 8.22 17.97 13.57
N ASP A 195 7.88 17.27 12.48
CA ASP A 195 7.72 17.87 11.15
C ASP A 195 6.50 18.81 11.01
N ILE A 196 5.65 18.93 12.05
CA ILE A 196 4.54 19.90 12.08
C ILE A 196 5.04 21.33 12.43
N PHE A 197 6.29 21.49 12.89
CA PHE A 197 6.84 22.81 13.29
C PHE A 197 8.22 23.18 12.72
N GLY A 198 8.81 22.39 11.82
CA GLY A 198 10.17 22.64 11.34
C GLY A 198 10.34 22.47 9.85
N THR A 199 10.46 23.58 9.12
CA THR A 199 11.12 23.62 7.81
C THR A 199 12.50 22.99 7.92
N CYS A 200 12.75 21.91 7.18
CA CYS A 200 14.05 21.26 7.08
C CYS A 200 15.04 22.19 6.34
N ASN A 201 15.78 22.99 7.11
CA ASN A 201 17.01 23.61 6.64
C ASN A 201 18.07 22.51 6.50
N VAL A 202 18.50 22.28 5.26
CA VAL A 202 19.67 21.46 4.93
C VAL A 202 20.91 22.29 5.29
N SER A 203 21.46 22.08 6.48
CA SER A 203 22.83 22.50 6.78
C SER A 203 23.78 21.38 6.39
N THR A 204 24.42 21.54 5.23
CA THR A 204 25.65 20.85 4.87
C THR A 204 26.78 21.39 5.74
N ASP A 205 27.23 20.61 6.72
CA ASP A 205 28.54 20.84 7.32
C ASP A 205 29.30 19.50 7.39
N TYR A 206 30.26 19.38 6.48
CA TYR A 206 31.44 18.54 6.66
C TYR A 206 32.29 19.17 7.75
N ASN A 207 32.54 18.46 8.86
CA ASN A 207 33.83 18.50 9.54
C ASN A 207 34.00 17.34 10.53
N ASN A 208 35.23 16.80 10.53
CA ASN A 208 35.75 15.78 11.44
C ASN A 208 35.70 16.26 12.89
N ASP A 209 35.46 15.34 13.84
CA ASP A 209 36.46 14.98 14.86
C ASP A 209 35.99 13.92 15.87
N ILE A 210 37.00 13.39 16.55
CA ILE A 210 37.18 12.13 17.26
C ILE A 210 36.55 12.10 18.68
N ASN A 211 36.07 10.90 19.05
CA ASN A 211 35.82 10.33 20.39
C ASN A 211 34.90 11.05 21.40
N THR A 212 33.80 10.39 21.77
CA THR A 212 33.47 10.07 23.18
C THR A 212 32.43 8.94 23.24
N SER A 213 32.65 7.98 24.14
CA SER A 213 31.82 6.81 24.34
C SER A 213 30.46 7.16 24.96
N THR A 214 29.39 6.89 24.22
CA THR A 214 28.08 6.54 24.78
C THR A 214 27.41 5.57 23.83
N MET A 215 26.98 4.41 24.34
CA MET A 215 26.23 3.40 23.61
C MET A 215 24.85 3.93 23.22
N ASN A 216 24.81 4.77 22.19
CA ASN A 216 23.58 5.14 21.49
C ASN A 216 23.51 4.29 20.22
N THR A 217 22.66 3.27 20.24
CA THR A 217 22.21 2.57 19.03
C THR A 217 21.14 3.41 18.33
N SER A 218 21.53 4.62 17.91
CA SER A 218 20.78 5.42 16.95
C SER A 218 20.81 4.68 15.61
N ILE A 219 19.63 4.41 15.07
CA ILE A 219 19.48 3.90 13.71
C ILE A 219 19.36 5.16 12.86
N GLU A 220 20.48 5.68 12.38
CA GLU A 220 20.46 6.67 11.31
C GLU A 220 20.23 5.90 10.01
N ILE A 221 19.00 5.97 9.50
CA ILE A 221 18.71 5.48 8.15
C ILE A 221 19.15 6.59 7.21
N PRO A 222 20.22 6.41 6.41
CA PRO A 222 20.60 7.42 5.44
C PRO A 222 19.46 7.58 4.44
N CYS A 223 18.88 8.78 4.39
CA CYS A 223 17.97 9.21 3.35
C CYS A 223 18.78 9.33 2.04
N LEU A 224 18.51 8.45 1.07
CA LEU A 224 19.06 8.64 -0.27
C LEU A 224 18.33 9.80 -0.93
N SER A 225 19.07 10.83 -1.38
CA SER A 225 18.55 11.81 -2.32
C SER A 225 18.29 11.12 -3.66
N THR A 226 17.10 10.57 -3.83
CA THR A 226 16.59 10.22 -5.15
C THR A 226 16.07 11.50 -5.81
N ASN A 227 16.35 11.68 -7.10
CA ASN A 227 15.89 12.83 -7.86
C ASN A 227 14.36 13.00 -7.65
N PRO A 228 13.89 14.15 -7.13
CA PRO A 228 12.49 14.34 -6.75
C PRO A 228 11.51 14.36 -7.94
N SER A 229 12.00 14.22 -9.16
CA SER A 229 11.20 14.21 -10.39
C SER A 229 10.43 12.91 -10.65
N ASP A 230 10.77 11.80 -9.97
CA ASP A 230 10.17 10.48 -10.28
C ASP A 230 8.98 10.11 -9.38
N ILE A 231 8.83 10.74 -8.21
CA ILE A 231 7.81 10.39 -7.21
C ILE A 231 7.23 11.67 -6.61
N LEU A 232 6.21 12.22 -7.28
CA LEU A 232 5.47 13.36 -6.73
C LEU A 232 4.54 12.85 -5.61
N ALA A 233 4.90 13.16 -4.36
CA ALA A 233 3.97 13.05 -3.24
C ALA A 233 2.80 14.02 -3.50
N CYS A 234 1.56 13.54 -3.39
CA CYS A 234 0.41 14.44 -3.48
C CYS A 234 0.31 15.19 -2.15
N ASP A 235 0.61 16.48 -2.18
CA ASP A 235 0.46 17.36 -1.03
C ASP A 235 -0.97 17.37 -0.50
N SER A 236 -1.04 17.40 0.83
CA SER A 236 -2.26 17.31 1.61
C SER A 236 -3.02 18.64 1.55
N THR A 237 -3.94 18.77 0.59
CA THR A 237 -5.06 19.70 0.78
C THR A 237 -6.22 18.96 1.46
N PRO A 238 -6.88 19.56 2.47
CA PRO A 238 -7.93 18.89 3.21
C PRO A 238 -9.17 18.76 2.32
N SER A 239 -9.33 17.60 1.68
CA SER A 239 -10.64 17.21 1.15
C SER A 239 -11.51 16.78 2.32
N GLN A 240 -12.63 17.48 2.45
CA GLN A 240 -13.70 17.29 3.44
C GLN A 240 -14.04 15.79 3.66
N PRO A 241 -14.35 15.36 4.89
CA PRO A 241 -14.69 13.98 5.18
C PRO A 241 -16.10 13.67 4.69
N LEU A 242 -16.22 13.07 3.50
CA LEU A 242 -17.39 12.28 3.13
C LEU A 242 -16.99 10.82 3.26
N PHE A 243 -17.37 10.20 4.38
CA PHE A 243 -17.97 8.87 4.48
C PHE A 243 -18.06 8.48 5.96
N SER A 244 -19.25 8.65 6.51
CA SER A 244 -19.67 8.15 7.81
C SER A 244 -19.65 6.62 7.83
N ASN A 245 -19.00 6.07 8.85
CA ASN A 245 -19.16 4.70 9.30
C ASN A 245 -20.65 4.38 9.56
N ASN A 246 -21.20 3.40 8.86
CA ASN A 246 -22.29 2.55 9.35
C ASN A 246 -22.53 1.39 8.38
N PHE A 247 -21.93 0.24 8.65
CA PHE A 247 -22.42 -1.04 8.15
C PHE A 247 -22.41 -2.08 9.27
N GLY A 248 -23.51 -2.07 10.04
CA GLY A 248 -24.30 -3.25 10.37
C GLY A 248 -23.65 -4.40 11.15
N GLN A 249 -23.52 -4.23 12.47
CA GLN A 249 -23.71 -5.35 13.40
C GLN A 249 -25.23 -5.58 13.57
N LYS A 250 -25.78 -6.62 12.94
CA LYS A 250 -27.09 -7.17 13.35
C LYS A 250 -26.85 -8.08 14.54
N ARG A 251 -27.14 -7.57 15.74
CA ARG A 251 -27.24 -8.34 16.98
C ARG A 251 -28.71 -8.69 17.17
N LEU A 252 -29.01 -9.99 17.21
CA LEU A 252 -30.29 -10.53 17.67
C LEU A 252 -30.50 -10.11 19.12
N GLN A 253 -31.60 -9.43 19.41
CA GLN A 253 -32.13 -9.30 20.76
C GLN A 253 -33.58 -9.79 20.77
N HIS A 254 -33.80 -10.66 21.75
CA HIS A 254 -35.05 -11.15 22.30
C HIS A 254 -35.99 -9.99 22.64
N ASP A 255 -37.24 -10.08 22.18
CA ASP A 255 -38.35 -9.34 22.77
C ASP A 255 -39.16 -10.32 23.64
N ASP A 256 -38.92 -10.26 24.95
CA ASP A 256 -39.92 -10.61 25.97
C ASP A 256 -40.69 -9.32 26.28
N SER A 257 -41.97 -9.27 25.92
CA SER A 257 -42.90 -8.37 26.60
C SER A 257 -44.25 -9.06 26.82
N THR A 258 -44.48 -9.26 28.10
CA THR A 258 -45.73 -9.54 28.80
C THR A 258 -46.90 -8.71 28.26
N ASN A 259 -48.01 -9.37 27.93
CA ASN A 259 -49.33 -8.75 28.00
C ASN A 259 -50.35 -9.71 28.61
N THR A 260 -50.76 -9.37 29.82
CA THR A 260 -51.77 -10.03 30.65
C THR A 260 -53.18 -9.57 30.27
N PHE A 261 -54.10 -10.53 30.27
CA PHE A 261 -55.54 -10.42 30.54
C PHE A 261 -56.41 -9.49 29.66
N ASN A 262 -57.30 -10.11 28.86
CA ASN A 262 -58.72 -10.05 29.23
C ASN A 262 -59.55 -11.22 28.70
N LYS A 263 -60.32 -11.80 29.62
CA LYS A 263 -61.34 -12.84 29.40
C LYS A 263 -62.52 -12.25 28.63
N ASN A 264 -63.09 -13.01 27.70
CA ASN A 264 -64.55 -13.11 27.61
C ASN A 264 -64.99 -14.43 26.96
N LYS A 265 -65.50 -15.32 27.81
CA LYS A 265 -66.39 -16.42 27.45
C LYS A 265 -67.71 -15.84 26.96
N ARG A 266 -68.20 -16.27 25.80
CA ARG A 266 -69.65 -16.47 25.58
C ARG A 266 -69.87 -17.54 24.51
N SER A 267 -70.31 -18.69 24.99
CA SER A 267 -71.06 -19.71 24.27
C SER A 267 -72.40 -19.16 23.75
N ARG A 268 -72.82 -19.55 22.54
CA ARG A 268 -74.14 -20.15 22.26
C ARG A 268 -74.30 -20.44 20.76
N ASN A 269 -74.69 -21.70 20.50
CA ASN A 269 -75.69 -22.23 19.56
C ASN A 269 -75.76 -21.55 18.18
N SER A 270 -75.61 -22.28 17.07
CA SER A 270 -76.52 -23.35 16.61
C SER A 270 -75.83 -24.20 15.55
#